data_AF-A0A8S3KDL8-F1
#
_entry.id   AF-A0A8S3KDL8-F1
#
_cell.length_a   1.000
_cell.length_b   1.000
_cell.length_c   1.000
_cell.angle_alpha   90.00
_cell.angle_beta   90.00
_cell.angle_gamma   90.00
#
_symmetry.space_group_name_H-M   'P 1'
#
loop_
_entity.id
_entity.type
_entity.pdbx_description
1 polymer ?
#
loop_
_entity_poly.entity_id
_entity_poly.type
_entity_poly.pdbx_seq_one_letter_code
_entity_poly.pdbx_strand_id
1 'polypeptide(L)'
;MKVVAATDVLRQGGIDVKLCNIENNDKKPVTCVNNMQIVPDLHIEDVQGQQFDAIIVLGGSKGTEQLASCKKADTILVDHH
;
A
#
# COMPACT_ATOMS: atom_id res chain seq x y z
N MET A 1 -0.55 2.81 12.56
CA MET A 1 -0.27 4.25 12.70
C MET A 1 0.65 4.81 11.60
N LYS A 2 1.82 4.21 11.30
CA LYS A 2 2.77 4.73 10.30
C LYS A 2 2.14 5.13 8.95
N VAL A 3 1.28 4.27 8.39
CA VAL A 3 0.59 4.53 7.12
C VAL A 3 -0.37 5.72 7.18
N VAL A 4 -1.07 5.90 8.30
CA VAL A 4 -1.97 7.05 8.49
C VAL A 4 -1.16 8.34 8.52
N ALA A 5 -0.09 8.38 9.31
CA ALA A 5 0.75 9.57 9.44
C ALA A 5 1.41 9.97 8.10
N ALA A 6 1.96 9.01 7.36
CA ALA A 6 2.58 9.28 6.07
C ALA A 6 1.55 9.77 5.03
N THR A 7 0.39 9.11 4.96
CA THR A 7 -0.68 9.49 4.02
C THR A 7 -1.23 10.86 4.34
N ASP A 8 -1.43 11.17 5.62
CA ASP A 8 -1.96 12.46 6.08
C ASP A 8 -1.03 13.62 5.68
N VAL A 9 0.26 13.53 6.01
CA VAL A 9 1.25 14.57 5.68
C VAL A 9 1.38 14.77 4.17
N LEU A 10 1.46 13.69 3.39
CA LEU A 10 1.60 13.78 1.93
C LEU A 10 0.35 14.38 1.27
N ARG A 11 -0.85 13.95 1.68
CA ARG A 11 -2.11 14.53 1.18
C ARG A 11 -2.27 15.99 1.59
N GLN A 12 -1.86 16.37 2.81
CA GLN A 12 -1.85 17.77 3.24
C GLN A 12 -0.86 18.61 2.42
N GLY A 13 0.23 18.01 1.94
CA GLY A 13 1.16 18.60 0.99
C GLY A 13 0.67 18.71 -0.46
N GLY A 14 -0.57 18.27 -0.75
CA GLY A 14 -1.16 18.32 -2.09
C GLY A 14 -0.77 17.15 -3.01
N ILE A 15 -0.16 16.09 -2.47
CA ILE A 15 0.20 14.90 -3.24
C ILE A 15 -1.00 13.96 -3.31
N ASP A 16 -1.33 13.44 -4.52
CA ASP A 16 -2.33 12.38 -4.66
C ASP A 16 -1.74 11.05 -4.18
N VAL A 17 -2.19 10.60 -3.02
CA VAL A 17 -1.74 9.35 -2.40
C VAL A 17 -2.84 8.31 -2.52
N LYS A 18 -2.52 7.14 -3.09
CA LYS A 18 -3.38 5.95 -3.08
C LYS A 18 -2.83 4.90 -2.12
N LEU A 19 -3.70 4.38 -1.26
CA LEU A 19 -3.39 3.22 -0.43
C LEU A 19 -3.70 1.93 -1.19
N CYS A 20 -2.67 1.11 -1.37
CA CYS A 20 -2.78 -0.18 -2.04
C CYS A 20 -2.82 -1.33 -1.02
N ASN A 21 -3.76 -2.25 -1.18
CA ASN A 21 -3.77 -3.54 -0.47
C ASN A 21 -3.13 -4.64 -1.32
N ILE A 22 -2.33 -5.49 -0.66
CA ILE A 22 -1.63 -6.64 -1.24
C ILE A 22 -2.25 -8.00 -0.86
N GLU A 23 -3.22 -8.03 0.06
CA GLU A 23 -3.88 -9.27 0.48
C GLU A 23 -4.87 -9.77 -0.57
N ASN A 24 -4.91 -11.09 -0.78
CA ASN A 24 -5.72 -11.81 -1.78
C ASN A 24 -7.26 -11.61 -1.72
N ASN A 25 -7.79 -10.72 -0.86
CA ASN A 25 -9.21 -10.52 -0.66
C ASN A 25 -9.63 -9.13 -1.16
N ASP A 26 -10.45 -9.14 -2.22
CA ASP A 26 -11.02 -7.97 -2.90
C ASP A 26 -11.42 -6.83 -1.97
N LYS A 27 -10.61 -5.76 -1.95
CA LYS A 27 -10.94 -4.41 -1.42
C LYS A 27 -11.53 -4.37 0.00
N LYS A 28 -11.31 -5.42 0.80
CA LYS A 28 -11.77 -5.46 2.19
C LYS A 28 -10.91 -4.53 3.06
N PRO A 29 -11.48 -3.99 4.16
CA PRO A 29 -10.70 -3.24 5.12
C PRO A 29 -9.54 -4.10 5.66
N VAL A 30 -8.34 -3.54 5.64
CA VAL A 30 -7.16 -4.17 6.22
C VAL A 30 -7.15 -3.90 7.72
N THR A 31 -7.13 -4.96 8.51
CA THR A 31 -7.06 -4.84 9.98
C THR A 31 -5.61 -4.66 10.42
N CYS A 32 -5.32 -3.48 10.93
CA CYS A 32 -4.03 -3.11 11.51
C CYS A 32 -3.94 -3.52 12.99
N VAL A 33 -2.76 -3.29 13.57
CA VAL A 33 -2.56 -3.38 15.02
C VAL A 33 -3.64 -2.57 15.76
N ASN A 34 -4.09 -3.09 16.91
CA ASN A 34 -5.12 -2.49 17.76
C ASN A 34 -6.52 -2.41 17.10
N ASN A 35 -6.87 -3.34 16.21
CA ASN A 35 -8.18 -3.45 15.55
C ASN A 35 -8.59 -2.20 14.73
N MET A 36 -7.64 -1.34 14.37
CA MET A 36 -7.88 -0.25 13.43
C MET A 36 -8.08 -0.83 12.03
N GLN A 37 -9.16 -0.43 11.36
CA GLN A 37 -9.43 -0.83 9.98
C GLN A 37 -9.08 0.30 9.01
N ILE A 38 -8.37 -0.04 7.94
CA ILE A 38 -8.05 0.88 6.85
C ILE A 38 -8.69 0.35 5.58
N VAL A 39 -9.51 1.17 4.93
CA VAL A 39 -10.07 0.85 3.62
C VAL A 39 -9.07 1.31 2.55
N PRO A 40 -8.49 0.38 1.77
CA PRO A 40 -7.55 0.74 0.71
C PRO A 40 -8.28 1.39 -0.47
N ASP A 41 -7.58 2.30 -1.17
CA ASP A 41 -8.09 2.92 -2.40
C ASP A 41 -8.01 1.95 -3.59
N LEU A 42 -6.97 1.11 -3.61
CA LEU A 42 -6.63 0.21 -4.70
C LEU A 42 -6.31 -1.20 -4.18
N HIS A 43 -6.55 -2.21 -5.01
CA HIS A 43 -5.94 -3.53 -4.83
C HIS A 43 -4.67 -3.63 -5.69
N ILE A 44 -3.72 -4.49 -5.34
CA ILE A 44 -2.46 -4.62 -6.08
C ILE A 44 -2.67 -5.02 -7.56
N GLU A 45 -3.78 -5.69 -7.85
CA GLU A 45 -4.22 -6.00 -9.22
C GLU A 45 -4.57 -4.75 -10.02
N ASP A 46 -5.09 -3.72 -9.37
CA ASP A 46 -5.50 -2.47 -10.01
C ASP A 46 -4.28 -1.59 -10.34
N VAL A 47 -3.10 -1.88 -9.77
CA VAL A 47 -1.88 -1.06 -9.90
C VAL A 47 -1.22 -1.25 -11.26
N GLN A 48 -1.40 -2.40 -11.92
CA GLN A 48 -0.80 -2.65 -13.22
C GLN A 48 -1.29 -1.64 -14.27
N GLY A 49 -0.35 -0.98 -14.94
CA GLY A 49 -0.64 0.04 -15.96
C GLY A 49 -0.92 1.43 -15.40
N GLN A 50 -0.94 1.62 -14.07
CA GLN A 50 -0.92 2.94 -13.46
C GLN A 50 0.52 3.42 -13.28
N GLN A 51 0.75 4.71 -13.50
CA GLN A 51 2.05 5.34 -13.23
C GLN A 51 1.98 6.14 -11.94
N PHE A 52 3.01 6.00 -11.11
CA PHE A 52 3.16 6.72 -9.86
C PHE A 52 4.50 7.44 -9.87
N ASP A 53 4.58 8.63 -9.30
CA ASP A 53 5.87 9.34 -9.16
C ASP A 53 6.76 8.72 -8.07
N ALA A 54 6.16 8.04 -7.10
CA ALA A 54 6.86 7.37 -6.00
C ALA A 54 6.05 6.20 -5.44
N ILE A 55 6.74 5.14 -5.02
CA ILE A 55 6.16 4.04 -4.25
C ILE A 55 6.77 4.05 -2.84
N ILE A 56 5.90 4.11 -1.83
CA ILE A 56 6.32 4.17 -0.42
C ILE A 56 5.94 2.87 0.28
N VAL A 57 6.94 2.09 0.67
CA VAL A 57 6.76 0.87 1.46
C VAL A 57 7.01 1.17 2.93
N LEU A 58 5.97 1.04 3.75
CA LEU A 58 6.06 1.23 5.19
C LEU A 58 6.23 -0.11 5.90
N GLY A 59 7.26 -0.20 6.72
CA GLY A 59 7.57 -1.44 7.44
C GLY A 59 6.58 -1.77 8.56
N GLY A 60 6.46 -3.06 8.84
CA GLY A 60 5.73 -3.65 9.96
C GLY A 60 5.81 -5.17 9.84
N SER A 61 6.06 -5.90 10.93
CA SER A 61 6.45 -7.32 10.89
C SER A 61 5.60 -8.16 9.92
N LYS A 62 4.30 -8.24 10.16
CA LYS A 62 3.37 -9.01 9.32
C LYS A 62 3.26 -8.47 7.89
N GLY A 63 3.19 -7.16 7.73
CA GLY A 63 3.01 -6.53 6.41
C GLY A 63 4.24 -6.70 5.51
N THR A 64 5.44 -6.63 6.09
CA THR A 64 6.70 -6.85 5.38
C THR A 64 6.86 -8.31 4.94
N GLU A 65 6.47 -9.28 5.78
CA GLU A 65 6.44 -10.69 5.39
C GLU A 65 5.47 -10.96 4.23
N GLN A 66 4.25 -10.38 4.29
CA GLN A 66 3.28 -10.49 3.21
C GLN A 66 3.80 -9.86 1.92
N LEU A 67 4.42 -8.68 2.00
CA LEU A 67 5.01 -8.00 0.85
C LEU A 67 6.13 -8.85 0.22
N ALA A 68 7.03 -9.39 1.02
CA ALA A 68 8.12 -10.24 0.55
C ALA A 68 7.63 -11.52 -0.16
N SER A 69 6.46 -12.03 0.23
CA SER A 69 5.81 -13.17 -0.42
C SER A 69 5.01 -12.82 -1.68
N CYS A 70 4.81 -11.54 -1.97
CA CYS A 70 3.95 -11.07 -3.06
C CYS A 70 4.74 -10.80 -4.34
N LYS A 71 4.67 -11.74 -5.30
CA LYS A 71 5.36 -11.62 -6.60
C LYS A 71 4.96 -10.37 -7.40
N LYS A 72 3.70 -9.93 -7.29
CA LYS A 72 3.23 -8.74 -8.01
C LYS A 72 3.84 -7.46 -7.47
N ALA A 73 4.00 -7.39 -6.14
CA ALA A 73 4.66 -6.26 -5.51
C ALA A 73 6.12 -6.18 -5.95
N ASP A 74 6.80 -7.32 -6.04
CA ASP A 74 8.18 -7.41 -6.56
C ASP A 74 8.29 -6.85 -7.98
N THR A 75 7.42 -7.31 -8.90
CA THR A 75 7.40 -6.78 -10.28
C THR A 75 7.14 -5.27 -10.32
N ILE A 76 6.13 -4.78 -9.59
CA ILE A 76 5.79 -3.36 -9.56
C ILE A 76 6.97 -2.51 -9.03
N LEU A 77 7.66 -2.98 -7.98
CA LEU A 77 8.79 -2.26 -7.39
C LEU A 77 10.01 -2.26 -8.30
N VAL A 78 10.29 -3.37 -8.98
CA VAL A 78 11.40 -3.47 -9.94
C VAL A 78 11.16 -2.61 -11.17
N ASP A 79 9.91 -2.57 -11.68
CA ASP A 79 9.54 -1.81 -12.87
C ASP A 79 9.45 -0.28 -12.63
N HIS A 80 9.39 0.16 -11.37
CA HIS A 80 9.33 1.58 -11.00
C HIS A 80 10.70 2.29 -11.04
N HIS A 81 11.78 1.54 -11.30
CA HIS A 81 13.17 2.04 -11.37
C HIS A 81 13.55 2.71 -12.70
#